data_AF-A0A3M1JGI5-F1
#
_entry.id   AF-A0A3M1JGI5-F1
#
_cell.length_a   1.000
_cell.length_b   1.000
_cell.length_c   1.000
_cell.angle_alpha   90.00
_cell.angle_beta   90.00
_cell.angle_gamma   90.00
#
_symmetry.space_group_name_H-M   'P 1'
#
loop_
_entity.id
_entity.type
_entity.pdbx_description
1 polymer ?
#
loop_
_entity_poly.entity_id
_entity_poly.type
_entity_poly.pdbx_seq_one_letter_code
_entity_poly.pdbx_strand_id
1 'polypeptide(L)'
;MIEITPQINSGECVVCREAITNPICPDCLAAEAKVWLNENAPDLTGFVSKPETVTRAFLHIASKCVVCGKEMSVCPHCYSRDIFQELAQESPSTAAKFARVFNYEFAKPRVPY
;
A
#
# COMPACT_ATOMS: atom_id res chain seq x y z
N MET A 1 12.69 -8.79 -33.25
CA MET A 1 12.79 -8.79 -31.77
C MET A 1 11.38 -8.60 -31.26
N ILE A 2 10.82 -9.57 -30.55
CA ILE A 2 9.50 -9.45 -29.94
C ILE A 2 9.74 -8.84 -28.56
N GLU A 3 9.34 -7.59 -28.37
CA GLU A 3 9.31 -6.96 -27.05
C GLU A 3 8.14 -7.57 -26.27
N ILE A 4 8.45 -8.46 -25.32
CA ILE A 4 7.44 -8.99 -24.40
C ILE A 4 7.25 -7.92 -23.32
N THR A 5 6.30 -7.01 -23.52
CA THR A 5 5.83 -6.14 -22.43
C THR A 5 5.13 -7.02 -21.38
N PRO A 6 5.54 -6.99 -20.11
CA PRO A 6 4.89 -7.76 -19.06
C PRO A 6 3.44 -7.31 -18.92
N GLN A 7 2.51 -8.21 -19.23
CA GLN A 7 1.07 -7.99 -19.09
C GLN A 7 0.74 -8.06 -17.59
N ILE A 8 0.37 -6.91 -16.99
CA ILE A 8 -0.23 -6.89 -15.65
C ILE A 8 -1.71 -7.21 -15.85
N ASN A 9 -2.25 -8.23 -15.19
CA ASN A 9 -3.67 -8.49 -15.33
C ASN A 9 -4.47 -7.41 -14.60
N SER A 10 -5.69 -7.21 -15.09
CA SER A 10 -6.68 -6.34 -14.48
C SER A 10 -6.85 -6.56 -12.99
N GLY A 11 -6.79 -5.50 -12.20
CA GLY A 11 -7.01 -5.56 -10.75
C GLY A 11 -5.86 -6.17 -9.94
N GLU A 12 -4.68 -6.40 -10.53
CA GLU A 12 -3.47 -6.79 -9.79
C GLU A 12 -2.73 -5.57 -9.22
N CYS A 13 -2.07 -5.79 -8.09
CA CYS A 13 -1.13 -4.84 -7.52
C CYS A 13 0.14 -4.78 -8.38
N VAL A 14 0.55 -3.60 -8.82
CA VAL A 14 1.77 -3.41 -9.63
C VAL A 14 3.05 -3.78 -8.86
N VAL A 15 2.99 -3.81 -7.53
CA VAL A 15 4.10 -4.12 -6.62
C VAL A 15 4.26 -5.63 -6.41
N CYS A 16 3.23 -6.34 -5.96
CA CYS A 16 3.32 -7.78 -5.66
C CYS A 16 2.75 -8.68 -6.76
N ARG A 17 2.10 -8.13 -7.78
CA ARG A 17 1.41 -8.86 -8.86
C ARG A 17 0.29 -9.79 -8.40
N GLU A 18 -0.16 -9.65 -7.16
CA GLU A 18 -1.34 -10.35 -6.64
C GLU A 18 -2.61 -9.54 -6.91
N ALA A 19 -3.76 -10.21 -7.01
CA ALA A 19 -5.06 -9.57 -7.13
C ALA A 19 -5.38 -8.67 -5.92
N ILE A 20 -5.91 -7.49 -6.17
CA ILE A 20 -6.38 -6.56 -5.13
C ILE A 20 -7.76 -7.03 -4.66
N THR A 21 -7.79 -7.77 -3.54
CA THR A 21 -9.02 -8.37 -2.97
C THR A 21 -9.70 -7.49 -1.93
N ASN A 22 -8.96 -6.60 -1.28
CA ASN A 22 -9.48 -5.57 -0.37
C ASN A 22 -9.16 -4.19 -0.96
N PRO A 23 -10.08 -3.53 -1.68
CA PRO A 23 -9.75 -2.32 -2.40
C PRO A 23 -9.90 -1.07 -1.51
N ILE A 24 -8.91 -0.79 -0.66
CA ILE A 24 -8.71 0.54 -0.05
C ILE A 24 -7.49 1.21 -0.69
N CYS A 25 -7.66 2.39 -1.29
CA CYS A 25 -6.54 3.05 -1.98
C CYS A 25 -5.50 3.58 -1.00
N PRO A 26 -4.26 3.77 -1.47
CA PRO A 26 -3.20 4.36 -0.65
C PRO A 26 -3.60 5.68 0.03
N ASP A 27 -4.35 6.57 -0.64
CA ASP A 27 -4.82 7.82 -0.02
C ASP A 27 -5.70 7.58 1.22
N CYS A 28 -6.69 6.69 1.10
CA CYS A 28 -7.62 6.39 2.19
C CYS A 28 -6.91 5.66 3.32
N LEU A 29 -6.02 4.73 2.98
CA LEU A 29 -5.24 3.97 3.95
C LEU A 29 -4.22 4.87 4.67
N ALA A 30 -3.62 5.83 3.97
CA ALA A 30 -2.76 6.85 4.55
C ALA A 30 -3.50 7.73 5.56
N ALA A 31 -4.74 8.12 5.22
CA ALA A 31 -5.56 8.92 6.11
C ALA A 31 -5.87 8.15 7.41
N GLU A 32 -6.21 6.86 7.30
CA GLU A 32 -6.44 5.99 8.45
C GLU A 32 -5.16 5.81 9.29
N ALA A 33 -4.02 5.53 8.66
CA ALA A 33 -2.73 5.41 9.32
C ALA A 33 -2.35 6.71 10.06
N LYS A 34 -2.61 7.89 9.48
CA LYS A 34 -2.36 9.19 10.12
C LYS A 34 -3.22 9.42 11.34
N VAL A 35 -4.51 9.06 11.28
CA VAL A 35 -5.39 9.12 12.46
C VAL A 35 -4.85 8.22 13.56
N TRP A 36 -4.50 6.98 13.24
CA TRP A 36 -3.93 6.05 14.21
C TRP A 36 -2.61 6.55 14.81
N LEU A 37 -1.71 7.12 13.99
CA LEU A 37 -0.44 7.70 14.46
C LEU A 37 -0.66 8.93 15.33
N ASN A 38 -1.61 9.81 15.01
CA ASN A 38 -1.96 10.94 15.88
C ASN A 38 -2.36 10.49 17.29
N GLU A 39 -2.97 9.30 17.43
CA GLU A 39 -3.39 8.77 18.72
C GLU A 39 -2.26 8.02 19.45
N ASN A 40 -1.36 7.37 18.71
CA ASN A 40 -0.40 6.42 19.27
C ASN A 40 1.06 6.90 19.27
N ALA A 41 1.43 7.78 18.35
CA ALA A 41 2.76 8.34 18.16
C ALA A 41 2.69 9.64 17.31
N PRO A 42 2.20 10.76 17.87
CA PRO A 42 1.93 12.00 17.12
C PRO A 42 3.15 12.54 16.35
N ASP A 43 4.34 12.40 16.95
CA ASP A 43 5.61 12.83 16.37
C ASP A 43 5.97 12.07 15.08
N LEU A 44 5.32 10.93 14.81
CA LEU A 44 5.58 10.08 13.66
C LEU A 44 4.58 10.24 12.51
N THR A 45 3.65 11.18 12.61
CA THR A 45 2.60 11.39 11.58
C THR A 45 3.14 11.86 10.23
N GLY A 46 4.36 12.43 10.22
CA GLY A 46 5.09 12.81 9.01
C GLY A 46 5.60 11.63 8.18
N PHE A 47 5.74 10.44 8.78
CA PHE A 47 6.25 9.22 8.13
C PHE A 47 5.16 8.41 7.41
N VAL A 48 4.02 9.03 7.12
CA VAL A 48 3.04 8.45 6.20
C VAL A 48 3.16 9.19 4.88
N SER A 49 4.05 8.67 4.03
CA SER A 49 4.32 9.14 2.68
C SER A 49 3.02 9.32 1.89
N LYS A 50 2.86 10.47 1.22
CA LYS A 50 1.78 10.63 0.24
C LYS A 50 2.03 9.62 -0.88
N PRO A 51 1.01 8.85 -1.30
CA PRO A 51 1.22 7.95 -2.43
C PRO A 51 1.61 8.76 -3.66
N GLU A 52 2.74 8.42 -4.26
CA GLU A 52 3.11 8.94 -5.56
C GLU A 52 2.03 8.51 -6.56
N THR A 53 1.48 9.50 -7.27
CA THR A 53 0.35 9.28 -8.16
C THR A 53 0.84 8.47 -9.37
N VAL A 54 0.69 7.15 -9.33
CA VAL A 54 1.04 6.31 -10.48
C VAL A 54 0.10 6.68 -11.63
N THR A 55 0.69 7.22 -12.69
CA THR A 55 0.01 7.80 -13.85
C THR A 55 -0.94 6.82 -14.54
N ARG A 56 -2.07 7.37 -15.01
CA ARG A 56 -3.19 6.81 -15.80
C ARG A 56 -2.83 5.95 -17.02
N ALA A 57 -1.59 5.57 -17.30
CA ALA A 57 -1.23 4.89 -18.54
C ALA A 57 -1.65 3.40 -18.62
N PHE A 58 -2.05 2.77 -17.50
CA PHE A 58 -2.45 1.35 -17.45
C PHE A 58 -3.99 1.14 -17.46
N LEU A 59 -4.68 2.02 -18.19
CA LEU A 59 -6.06 2.47 -17.99
C LEU A 59 -7.18 1.53 -18.45
N HIS A 60 -6.98 0.21 -18.50
CA HIS A 60 -8.08 -0.64 -18.97
C HIS A 60 -8.88 -1.36 -17.89
N ILE A 61 -8.33 -1.76 -16.73
CA ILE A 61 -9.15 -2.32 -15.64
C ILE A 61 -8.40 -2.20 -14.29
N ALA A 62 -8.47 -1.02 -13.66
CA ALA A 62 -7.94 -0.80 -12.31
C ALA A 62 -9.00 -1.14 -11.24
N SER A 63 -8.61 -1.80 -10.15
CA SER A 63 -9.48 -1.96 -8.99
C SER A 63 -9.86 -0.57 -8.44
N LYS A 64 -11.11 -0.40 -8.01
CA LYS A 64 -11.61 0.87 -7.47
C LYS A 64 -11.71 0.80 -5.96
N CYS A 65 -11.22 1.84 -5.30
CA CYS A 65 -11.33 2.00 -3.86
C CYS A 65 -12.80 1.97 -3.43
N VAL A 66 -13.15 1.12 -2.46
CA VAL A 66 -14.50 1.03 -1.91
C VAL A 66 -14.90 2.28 -1.09
N VAL A 67 -13.91 3.04 -0.60
CA VAL A 67 -14.14 4.24 0.23
C VAL A 67 -14.39 5.49 -0.62
N CYS A 68 -13.57 5.72 -1.64
CA CYS A 68 -13.60 6.98 -2.41
C CYS A 68 -13.82 6.81 -3.91
N GLY A 69 -13.92 5.57 -4.42
CA GLY A 69 -14.13 5.27 -5.83
C GLY A 69 -12.93 5.52 -6.75
N LYS A 70 -11.80 6.03 -6.24
CA LYS A 70 -10.58 6.23 -7.03
C LYS A 70 -9.99 4.90 -7.50
N GLU A 71 -9.43 4.91 -8.70
CA GLU A 71 -8.66 3.80 -9.25
C GLU A 71 -7.40 3.56 -8.41
N MET A 72 -6.98 2.30 -8.37
CA MET A 72 -5.82 1.88 -7.61
C MET A 72 -4.98 0.88 -8.39
N SER A 73 -3.67 1.04 -8.26
CA SER A 73 -2.66 0.14 -8.82
C SER A 73 -1.85 -0.57 -7.73
N VAL A 74 -2.00 -0.17 -6.46
CA VAL A 74 -1.28 -0.74 -5.32
C VAL A 74 -2.29 -1.28 -4.31
N CYS A 75 -2.09 -2.51 -3.85
CA CYS A 75 -2.94 -3.11 -2.82
C CYS A 75 -2.64 -2.51 -1.42
N PRO A 76 -3.61 -2.56 -0.49
CA PRO A 76 -3.39 -2.15 0.90
C PRO A 76 -2.18 -2.82 1.56
N HIS A 77 -1.93 -4.09 1.24
CA HIS A 77 -0.85 -4.86 1.84
C HIS A 77 0.52 -4.23 1.53
N CYS A 78 0.75 -3.90 0.26
CA CYS A 78 2.01 -3.30 -0.16
C CYS A 78 2.17 -1.90 0.43
N TYR A 79 1.10 -1.09 0.44
CA TYR A 79 1.16 0.25 1.00
C TYR A 79 1.36 0.26 2.52
N SER A 80 0.64 -0.57 3.27
CA SER A 80 0.85 -0.73 4.72
C SER A 80 2.25 -1.23 5.05
N ARG A 81 2.86 -2.04 4.18
CA ARG A 81 4.25 -2.50 4.37
C ARG A 81 5.25 -1.36 4.23
N ASP A 82 5.04 -0.47 3.28
CA ASP A 82 5.93 0.67 3.08
C ASP A 82 5.87 1.59 4.33
N ILE A 83 4.66 1.87 4.85
CA ILE A 83 4.50 2.60 6.12
C ILE A 83 5.20 1.87 7.28
N PHE A 84 5.03 0.55 7.39
CA PHE A 84 5.71 -0.23 8.42
C PHE A 84 7.23 -0.14 8.32
N GLN A 85 7.79 -0.16 7.10
CA GLN A 85 9.23 -0.08 6.89
C GLN A 85 9.79 1.29 7.28
N GLU A 86 9.08 2.37 6.94
CA GLU A 86 9.42 3.73 7.39
C GLU A 86 9.37 3.82 8.92
N LEU A 87 8.29 3.35 9.55
CA LEU A 87 8.14 3.35 11.00
C LEU A 87 9.19 2.46 11.70
N ALA A 88 9.61 1.36 11.10
CA ALA A 88 10.58 0.43 11.70
C ALA A 88 11.99 1.03 11.77
N GLN A 89 12.32 1.95 10.87
CA GLN A 89 13.59 2.69 10.89
C GLN A 89 13.64 3.71 12.05
N GLU A 90 12.50 4.32 12.36
CA GLU A 90 12.40 5.40 13.36
C GLU A 90 12.00 4.91 14.75
N SER A 91 11.04 3.99 14.82
CA SER A 91 10.44 3.51 16.06
C SER A 91 9.97 2.05 15.92
N PRO A 92 10.86 1.07 16.20
CA PRO A 92 10.52 -0.35 16.13
C PRO A 92 9.31 -0.74 16.98
N SER A 93 9.13 -0.09 18.13
CA SER A 93 7.98 -0.34 19.02
C SER A 93 6.66 0.17 18.43
N THR A 94 6.68 1.31 17.74
CA THR A 94 5.50 1.83 17.02
C THR A 94 5.20 0.98 15.80
N ALA A 95 6.23 0.59 15.03
CA ALA A 95 6.08 -0.32 13.90
C ALA A 95 5.44 -1.65 14.32
N ALA A 96 5.85 -2.22 15.46
CA ALA A 96 5.26 -3.44 16.00
C ALA A 96 3.78 -3.28 16.38
N LYS A 97 3.38 -2.11 16.91
CA LYS A 97 1.97 -1.79 17.20
C LYS A 97 1.17 -1.59 15.92
N PHE A 98 1.72 -0.84 14.97
CA PHE A 98 1.13 -0.60 13.65
C PHE A 98 0.87 -1.93 12.94
N ALA A 99 1.85 -2.84 12.95
CA ALA A 99 1.76 -4.16 12.36
C ALA A 99 0.75 -5.09 13.04
N ARG A 100 0.17 -4.75 14.20
CA ARG A 100 -0.95 -5.51 14.80
C ARG A 100 -2.31 -5.03 14.32
N VAL A 101 -2.40 -3.76 13.95
CA VAL A 101 -3.65 -3.10 13.53
C VAL A 101 -3.81 -3.17 12.01
N PHE A 102 -2.73 -2.90 11.27
CA PHE A 102 -2.71 -2.86 9.81
C PHE A 102 -2.15 -4.15 9.19
N ASN A 103 -2.17 -5.26 9.94
CA ASN A 103 -1.62 -6.54 9.47
C ASN A 103 -2.51 -7.17 8.40
N TYR A 104 -2.18 -6.90 7.15
CA TYR A 104 -2.78 -7.62 6.04
C TYR A 104 -1.98 -8.89 5.65
N GLU A 105 -1.09 -9.42 6.51
CA GLU A 105 -0.11 -10.52 6.26
C GLU A 105 1.31 -10.01 5.89
N PHE A 106 2.03 -9.42 6.85
CA PHE A 106 3.48 -9.14 6.71
C PHE A 106 4.38 -10.40 6.69
N ALA A 107 3.79 -11.60 6.73
CA ALA A 107 4.49 -12.87 6.91
C ALA A 107 5.02 -13.50 5.61
N LYS A 108 4.73 -12.96 4.42
CA LYS A 108 5.24 -13.52 3.16
C LYS A 108 6.55 -12.84 2.76
N PRO A 109 7.68 -13.57 2.73
CA PRO A 109 8.96 -13.03 2.24
C PRO A 109 8.87 -12.63 0.76
N ARG A 110 9.66 -11.63 0.35
CA ARG A 110 9.79 -11.25 -1.07
C ARG A 110 10.18 -12.48 -1.88
N VAL A 111 9.37 -12.87 -2.86
CA VAL A 111 9.88 -13.63 -4.00
C VAL A 111 10.42 -12.58 -4.96
N PRO A 112 11.75 -12.44 -5.13
CA PRO A 112 12.28 -11.58 -6.17
C PRO A 112 11.86 -12.16 -7.53
N TYR A 113 11.11 -11.38 -8.31
CA TYR A 113 10.93 -11.60 -9.75
C TYR A 113 12.03 -10.88 -10.51
#